data_AF-A0A0A2M048-F1
#
_entry.id   AF-A0A0A2M048-F1
#
_cell.length_a   1.000
_cell.length_b   1.000
_cell.length_c   1.000
_cell.angle_alpha   90.00
_cell.angle_beta   90.00
_cell.angle_gamma   90.00
#
_symmetry.space_group_name_H-M   'P 1'
#
loop_
_entity.id
_entity.type
_entity.pdbx_description
1 polymer ?
#
loop_
_entity_poly.entity_id
_entity_poly.type
_entity_poly.pdbx_seq_one_letter_code
_entity_poly.pdbx_strand_id
1 'polypeptide(L)'
;MKKIIAILVVMLGFGFTANAQQKRVSVKSPTTGVQAVAKDPVVEQAATKDLTALTKVVTLNDVEKQNFKGLFEYKHRELKKALTPDQKKVLLNSIDAKLRASLTPDQMAKLDANKKTLTQLTN
;
A
#
# COMPACT_ATOMS: atom_id res chain seq x y z
N MET A 1 -34.46 -50.25 27.50
CA MET A 1 -35.13 -49.77 28.73
C MET A 1 -34.05 -49.34 29.72
N LYS A 2 -34.21 -48.15 30.32
CA LYS A 2 -33.42 -47.53 31.43
C LYS A 2 -31.98 -47.11 31.05
N LYS A 3 -31.74 -45.82 30.76
CA LYS A 3 -31.40 -44.72 31.70
C LYS A 3 -30.20 -45.06 32.58
N ILE A 4 -29.05 -44.41 32.34
CA ILE A 4 -28.33 -43.58 33.30
C ILE A 4 -27.62 -42.48 32.52
N ILE A 5 -28.03 -41.26 32.82
CA ILE A 5 -27.37 -40.01 32.51
C ILE A 5 -26.32 -39.82 33.62
N ALA A 6 -25.06 -39.57 33.24
CA ALA A 6 -24.07 -39.04 34.16
C ALA A 6 -23.30 -37.93 33.43
N ILE A 7 -23.85 -36.72 33.59
CA ILE A 7 -23.18 -35.46 33.36
C ILE A 7 -22.08 -35.34 34.42
N LEU A 8 -20.84 -35.13 34.01
CA LEU A 8 -19.84 -34.50 34.87
C LEU A 8 -18.95 -33.59 34.02
N VAL A 9 -19.46 -32.37 33.86
CA VAL A 9 -18.69 -31.20 33.47
C VAL A 9 -17.61 -30.99 34.54
N VAL A 10 -16.35 -31.22 34.17
CA VAL A 10 -15.22 -30.64 34.91
C VAL A 10 -14.49 -29.73 33.94
N MET A 11 -14.76 -28.44 34.11
CA MET A 11 -13.87 -27.36 33.68
C MET A 11 -12.45 -27.64 34.19
N LEU A 12 -11.53 -27.92 33.27
CA LEU A 12 -10.11 -27.72 33.49
C LEU A 12 -9.64 -26.67 32.49
N GLY A 13 -9.97 -25.41 32.82
CA GLY A 13 -9.35 -24.25 32.20
C GLY A 13 -7.90 -24.18 32.66
N PHE A 14 -6.99 -24.63 31.80
CA PHE A 14 -5.57 -24.31 31.93
C PHE A 14 -5.36 -22.83 31.58
N GLY A 15 -5.59 -21.97 32.56
CA GLY A 15 -5.16 -20.59 32.54
C GLY A 15 -3.72 -20.50 33.01
N PHE A 16 -2.78 -20.38 32.08
CA PHE A 16 -1.49 -19.75 32.34
C PHE A 16 -1.03 -19.03 31.06
N THR A 17 -0.95 -17.70 31.10
CA THR A 17 0.38 -17.05 31.02
C THR A 17 0.29 -15.53 31.31
N ALA A 18 1.00 -15.15 32.37
CA ALA A 18 1.64 -13.87 32.71
C ALA A 18 0.90 -12.52 32.50
N ASN A 19 0.34 -11.99 33.60
CA ASN A 19 0.23 -10.55 33.82
C ASN A 19 1.48 -10.11 34.62
N ALA A 20 2.57 -9.79 33.92
CA ALA A 20 3.84 -9.46 34.53
C ALA A 20 4.23 -8.00 34.23
N GLN A 21 4.40 -7.27 35.33
CA GLN A 21 5.20 -6.05 35.47
C GLN A 21 4.58 -4.76 34.95
N GLN A 22 3.69 -4.19 35.79
CA GLN A 22 3.78 -2.77 36.09
C GLN A 22 5.14 -2.48 36.72
N LYS A 23 6.11 -2.04 35.91
CA LYS A 23 7.18 -1.15 36.37
C LYS A 23 7.38 -0.07 35.32
N ARG A 24 7.27 1.17 35.80
CA ARG A 24 7.38 2.41 35.02
C ARG A 24 8.66 2.44 34.20
N VAL A 25 8.50 2.38 32.88
CA VAL A 25 9.34 3.09 31.93
C VAL A 25 8.37 3.66 30.91
N SER A 26 8.41 4.97 30.69
CA SER A 26 7.68 5.63 29.62
C SER A 26 8.22 5.13 28.28
N VAL A 27 7.72 3.98 27.84
CA VAL A 27 7.91 3.49 26.48
C VAL A 27 6.87 4.25 25.68
N LYS A 28 7.32 5.29 24.97
CA LYS A 28 6.60 5.77 23.79
C LYS A 28 6.22 4.52 23.00
N SER A 29 4.93 4.20 22.98
CA SER A 29 4.39 3.32 21.96
C SER A 29 4.95 3.83 20.63
N PRO A 30 5.51 2.98 19.75
CA PRO A 30 5.48 3.31 18.35
C PRO A 30 4.01 3.22 17.98
N THR A 31 3.26 4.27 18.31
CA THR A 31 2.19 4.71 17.44
C THR A 31 2.89 4.75 16.10
N THR A 32 2.52 3.83 15.20
CA THR A 32 2.68 4.02 13.77
C THR A 32 1.86 5.26 13.46
N GLY A 33 2.42 6.41 13.83
CA GLY A 33 2.03 7.68 13.33
C GLY A 33 2.27 7.51 11.86
N VAL A 34 1.18 7.44 11.10
CA VAL A 34 1.15 8.09 9.83
C VAL A 34 1.61 9.52 10.14
N GLN A 35 2.93 9.74 10.13
CA GLN A 35 3.48 11.06 10.06
C GLN A 35 2.76 11.63 8.85
N ALA A 36 1.94 12.65 9.08
CA ALA A 36 1.38 13.42 8.00
C ALA A 36 2.60 13.89 7.21
N VAL A 37 2.89 13.19 6.11
CA VAL A 37 4.01 13.51 5.24
C VAL A 37 3.67 14.92 4.78
N ALA A 38 4.49 15.89 5.20
CA ALA A 38 4.31 17.26 4.78
C ALA A 38 4.12 17.26 3.27
N LYS A 39 2.99 17.80 2.80
CA LYS A 39 2.66 17.81 1.38
C LYS A 39 3.73 18.59 0.65
N ASP A 40 4.49 17.88 -0.17
CA ASP A 40 5.49 18.48 -1.03
C ASP A 40 4.82 18.87 -2.35
N PRO A 41 4.65 20.18 -2.64
CA PRO A 41 3.89 20.63 -3.80
C PRO A 41 4.52 20.18 -5.12
N VAL A 42 5.84 19.94 -5.16
CA VAL A 42 6.52 19.44 -6.36
C VAL A 42 6.14 17.97 -6.61
N VAL A 43 6.11 17.16 -5.55
CA VAL A 43 5.67 15.76 -5.63
C VAL A 43 4.21 15.67 -6.04
N GLU A 44 3.33 16.49 -5.45
CA GLU A 44 1.90 16.52 -5.78
C GLU A 44 1.68 16.93 -7.25
N GLN A 45 2.39 17.94 -7.74
CA GLN A 45 2.27 18.39 -9.12
C GLN A 45 2.76 17.32 -10.10
N ALA A 46 3.88 16.67 -9.82
CA ALA A 46 4.42 15.59 -10.65
C ALA A 46 3.49 14.37 -10.67
N ALA A 47 2.96 13.98 -9.51
CA ALA A 47 1.97 12.91 -9.40
C ALA A 47 0.67 13.23 -10.15
N THR A 48 0.21 14.48 -10.10
CA THR A 48 -0.97 14.94 -10.84
C THR A 48 -0.74 14.91 -12.35
N LYS A 49 0.46 15.27 -12.81
CA LYS A 49 0.84 15.15 -14.24
C LYS A 49 0.80 13.70 -14.71
N ASP A 50 1.33 12.77 -13.91
CA ASP A 50 1.30 11.34 -14.23
C ASP A 50 -0.12 10.78 -14.21
N LEU A 51 -0.94 11.14 -13.23
CA LEU A 51 -2.35 10.76 -13.20
C LEU A 51 -3.09 11.30 -14.42
N THR A 52 -2.84 12.55 -14.81
CA THR A 52 -3.44 13.16 -16.00
C THR A 52 -3.00 12.45 -17.28
N ALA A 53 -1.75 12.00 -17.35
CA ALA A 53 -1.26 11.23 -18.49
C ALA A 53 -1.94 9.86 -18.56
N LEU A 54 -2.15 9.20 -17.41
CA LEU A 54 -2.86 7.93 -17.32
C LEU A 54 -4.34 8.08 -17.72
N THR A 55 -5.05 9.07 -17.18
CA THR A 55 -6.49 9.28 -17.45
C THR A 55 -6.82 9.67 -18.88
N LYS A 56 -5.83 10.19 -19.63
CA LYS A 56 -5.97 10.42 -21.09
C LYS A 56 -6.01 9.14 -21.90
N VAL A 57 -5.51 8.03 -21.36
CA VAL A 57 -5.39 6.74 -22.06
C VAL A 57 -6.41 5.73 -21.53
N VAL A 58 -6.69 5.76 -20.23
CA VAL A 58 -7.62 4.85 -19.57
C VAL A 58 -8.66 5.62 -18.77
N THR A 59 -9.91 5.16 -18.83
CA THR A 59 -10.98 5.69 -17.98
C THR A 59 -10.81 5.11 -16.57
N LEU A 60 -10.77 5.99 -15.58
CA LEU A 60 -10.65 5.65 -14.16
C LEU A 60 -11.84 6.19 -13.38
N ASN A 61 -12.32 5.42 -12.41
CA ASN A 61 -13.24 5.92 -11.39
C ASN A 61 -12.49 6.74 -10.32
N ASP A 62 -13.22 7.38 -9.41
CA ASP A 62 -12.61 8.31 -8.46
C ASP A 62 -11.72 7.62 -7.41
N VAL A 63 -12.05 6.37 -7.04
CA VAL A 63 -11.22 5.56 -6.13
C VAL A 63 -9.91 5.19 -6.81
N GLU A 64 -9.96 4.75 -8.07
CA GLU A 64 -8.78 4.44 -8.88
C GLU A 64 -7.89 5.68 -9.06
N LYS A 65 -8.49 6.84 -9.37
CA LYS A 65 -7.74 8.11 -9.49
C LYS A 65 -6.99 8.43 -8.20
N GLN A 66 -7.64 8.29 -7.04
CA GLN A 66 -7.01 8.54 -5.75
C GLN A 66 -5.87 7.53 -5.49
N ASN A 67 -6.10 6.25 -5.76
CA ASN A 67 -5.10 5.20 -5.58
C ASN A 67 -3.87 5.43 -6.47
N PHE A 68 -4.07 5.72 -7.75
CA PHE A 68 -2.97 6.01 -8.68
C PHE A 68 -2.27 7.33 -8.35
N LYS A 69 -3.00 8.36 -7.88
CA LYS A 69 -2.37 9.58 -7.36
C LYS A 69 -1.40 9.24 -6.23
N GLY A 70 -1.84 8.45 -5.24
CA GLY A 70 -0.99 8.01 -4.13
C GLY A 70 0.22 7.19 -4.59
N LEU A 71 0.04 6.32 -5.60
CA LEU A 71 1.14 5.56 -6.21
C LEU A 71 2.19 6.49 -6.86
N PHE A 72 1.75 7.50 -7.60
CA PHE A 72 2.67 8.45 -8.23
C PHE A 72 3.32 9.42 -7.24
N GLU A 73 2.60 9.84 -6.18
CA GLU A 73 3.19 10.59 -5.08
C GLU A 73 4.29 9.78 -4.39
N TYR A 74 4.06 8.48 -4.17
CA TYR A 74 5.09 7.58 -3.66
C TYR A 74 6.28 7.49 -4.63
N LYS A 75 6.06 7.27 -5.93
CA LYS A 75 7.12 7.26 -6.94
C LYS A 75 8.00 8.50 -6.85
N HIS A 76 7.40 9.69 -6.94
CA HIS A 76 8.15 10.95 -6.98
C HIS A 76 8.86 11.25 -5.65
N ARG A 77 8.24 10.91 -4.51
CA ARG A 77 8.89 11.05 -3.20
C ARG A 77 10.09 10.13 -3.04
N GLU A 78 10.00 8.88 -3.50
CA GLU A 78 11.14 7.96 -3.45
C GLU A 78 12.25 8.37 -4.42
N LEU A 79 11.90 8.85 -5.62
CA LEU A 79 12.86 9.38 -6.59
C LEU A 79 13.62 10.62 -6.12
N LYS A 80 13.08 11.37 -5.16
CA LYS A 80 13.79 12.49 -4.52
C LYS A 80 14.89 12.04 -3.55
N LYS A 81 14.90 10.77 -3.14
CA LYS A 81 15.98 10.22 -2.31
C LYS A 81 17.21 9.95 -3.18
N ALA A 82 18.38 9.91 -2.55
CA ALA A 82 19.62 9.54 -3.21
C ALA A 82 19.67 8.02 -3.49
N LEU A 83 18.88 7.56 -4.47
CA LEU A 83 18.83 6.17 -4.90
C LEU A 83 19.97 5.87 -5.89
N THR A 84 20.54 4.67 -5.80
CA THR A 84 21.43 4.16 -6.85
C THR A 84 20.62 3.86 -8.13
N PRO A 85 21.28 3.75 -9.30
CA PRO A 85 20.59 3.38 -10.53
C PRO A 85 19.79 2.07 -10.42
N ASP A 86 20.33 1.06 -9.73
CA ASP A 86 19.63 -0.22 -9.52
C ASP A 86 18.42 -0.06 -8.59
N GLN A 87 18.54 0.72 -7.52
CA GLN A 87 17.41 1.01 -6.63
C GLN A 87 16.30 1.77 -7.37
N LYS A 88 16.67 2.73 -8.22
CA LYS A 88 15.71 3.44 -9.07
C LYS A 88 14.99 2.48 -10.03
N LYS A 89 15.73 1.57 -10.67
CA LYS A 89 15.15 0.55 -11.56
C LYS A 89 14.18 -0.36 -10.80
N VAL A 90 14.53 -0.82 -9.60
CA VAL A 90 13.65 -1.65 -8.76
C VAL A 90 12.38 -0.89 -8.36
N LEU A 91 12.50 0.38 -7.96
CA LEU A 91 11.35 1.23 -7.67
C LEU A 91 10.40 1.31 -8.88
N LEU A 92 10.95 1.64 -10.05
CA LEU A 92 10.18 1.81 -11.27
C LEU A 92 9.52 0.51 -11.74
N ASN A 93 10.21 -0.62 -11.65
CA ASN A 93 9.63 -1.94 -11.90
C ASN A 93 8.48 -2.25 -10.93
N SER A 94 8.57 -1.80 -9.67
CA SER A 94 7.49 -1.97 -8.69
C SER A 94 6.28 -1.10 -9.03
N ILE A 95 6.49 0.13 -9.52
CA ILE A 95 5.40 0.98 -10.03
C ILE A 95 4.71 0.32 -11.22
N ASP A 96 5.49 -0.20 -12.17
CA ASP A 96 5.01 -0.91 -13.35
C ASP A 96 4.20 -2.17 -12.99
N ALA A 97 4.71 -2.99 -12.06
CA ALA A 97 3.98 -4.15 -11.55
C ALA A 97 2.67 -3.77 -10.87
N LYS A 98 2.65 -2.70 -10.07
CA LYS A 98 1.43 -2.20 -9.41
C LYS A 98 0.40 -1.67 -10.41
N LEU A 99 0.83 -1.00 -11.48
CA LEU A 99 -0.05 -0.60 -12.58
C LEU A 99 -0.72 -1.83 -13.21
N ARG A 100 0.07 -2.84 -13.60
CA ARG A 100 -0.45 -4.08 -14.19
C ARG A 100 -1.37 -4.87 -13.26
N ALA A 101 -1.15 -4.80 -11.94
CA ALA A 101 -1.99 -5.46 -10.95
C ALA A 101 -3.29 -4.71 -10.63
N SER A 102 -3.32 -3.39 -10.86
CA SER A 102 -4.44 -2.52 -10.45
C SER A 102 -5.37 -2.16 -11.61
N LEU A 103 -4.87 -2.14 -12.84
CA LEU A 103 -5.67 -1.90 -14.05
C LEU A 103 -6.33 -3.21 -14.51
N THR A 104 -7.52 -3.10 -15.10
CA THR A 104 -8.14 -4.22 -15.80
C THR A 104 -7.32 -4.60 -17.05
N PRO A 105 -7.48 -5.82 -17.60
CA PRO A 105 -6.78 -6.22 -18.82
C PRO A 105 -6.98 -5.24 -19.99
N ASP A 106 -8.21 -4.73 -20.18
CA ASP A 106 -8.54 -3.78 -21.24
C ASP A 106 -7.89 -2.40 -21.02
N GLN A 107 -7.87 -1.92 -19.78
CA GLN A 107 -7.18 -0.67 -19.44
C GLN A 107 -5.67 -0.82 -19.65
N MET A 108 -5.09 -1.95 -19.22
CA MET A 108 -3.67 -2.21 -19.37
C MET A 108 -3.28 -2.32 -20.85
N ALA A 109 -4.08 -3.01 -21.67
CA ALA A 109 -3.86 -3.10 -23.12
C ALA A 109 -3.85 -1.71 -23.80
N LYS A 110 -4.76 -0.81 -23.40
CA LYS A 110 -4.77 0.58 -23.88
C LYS A 110 -3.50 1.33 -23.45
N LEU A 111 -3.04 1.13 -22.22
CA LEU A 111 -1.81 1.75 -21.72
C LEU A 111 -0.56 1.21 -22.44
N ASP A 112 -0.46 -0.10 -22.65
CA ASP A 112 0.64 -0.74 -23.37
C ASP A 112 0.71 -0.29 -24.85
N ALA A 113 -0.44 -0.04 -25.47
CA ALA A 113 -0.50 0.57 -26.81
C ALA A 113 0.05 1.99 -26.84
N ASN A 114 0.01 2.73 -25.72
CA ASN A 114 0.58 4.07 -25.57
C ASN A 114 1.97 4.03 -24.90
N LYS A 115 2.97 3.56 -25.66
CA LYS A 115 4.36 3.43 -25.20
C LYS A 115 4.94 4.70 -24.56
N LYS A 116 4.54 5.87 -25.06
CA LYS A 116 4.97 7.18 -24.51
C LYS A 116 4.47 7.37 -23.08
N THR A 117 3.17 7.18 -22.87
CA THR A 117 2.59 7.27 -21.52
C THR A 117 3.16 6.20 -20.62
N LEU A 118 3.24 4.94 -21.06
CA LEU A 118 3.82 3.86 -20.25
C LEU A 118 5.23 4.21 -19.77
N THR A 119 6.10 4.64 -20.69
CA THR A 119 7.48 5.05 -20.37
C THR A 119 7.51 6.20 -19.36
N GLN A 120 6.64 7.21 -19.51
CA GLN A 120 6.56 8.30 -18.53
C GLN A 120 6.19 7.80 -17.12
N LEU A 121 5.30 6.82 -17.04
CA LEU A 121 4.82 6.30 -15.76
C LEU A 121 5.86 5.40 -15.08
N THR A 122 6.69 4.70 -15.86
CA THR A 122 7.53 3.58 -15.39
C THR A 122 9.03 3.69 -15.69
N ASN A 123 9.54 4.82 -16.19
CA ASN A 123 10.99 5.07 -16.38
C ASN A 123 11.49 6.39 -15.76
#